data_AF-A0A2W7KHE3-F1
#
_entry.id   AF-A0A2W7KHE3-F1
#
_cell.length_a   1.000
_cell.length_b   1.000
_cell.length_c   1.000
_cell.angle_alpha   90.00
_cell.angle_beta   90.00
_cell.angle_gamma   90.00
#
_symmetry.space_group_name_H-M   'P 1'
#
loop_
_entity.id
_entity.type
_entity.pdbx_description
1 polymer ?
#
loop_
_entity_poly.entity_id
_entity_poly.type
_entity_poly.pdbx_seq_one_letter_code
_entity_poly.pdbx_strand_id
1 'polypeptide(L)'
;MKAPWNFARYLPIAQRFLKRGRLPALLLAVTRKSGGGARSLSSLRSDLGLLQELCVAWWRGSYRAINPQALVAIVAGLIYFVSPLDALPDFIPGLGLVDDLAVLAWVMKTWGGELEAFRTWRDAQDRETREAIAKLPVAERVT
;
A
#
# COMPACT_ATOMS: atom_id res chain seq x y z
N MET A 1 4.32 18.87 1.61
CA MET A 1 3.30 18.82 2.68
C MET A 1 3.84 18.01 3.83
N LYS A 2 3.59 18.42 5.08
CA LYS A 2 4.01 17.63 6.24
C LYS A 2 3.18 16.34 6.31
N ALA A 3 3.80 15.23 6.69
CA ALA A 3 3.10 13.97 6.92
C ALA A 3 2.07 14.16 8.05
N PRO A 4 0.94 13.43 8.01
CA PRO A 4 0.01 13.40 9.14
C PRO A 4 0.76 12.99 10.41
N TRP A 5 0.53 13.69 11.52
CA TRP A 5 1.25 13.45 12.78
C TRP A 5 1.13 11.99 13.27
N ASN A 6 -0.01 11.36 13.02
CA ASN A 6 -0.24 9.95 13.31
C ASN A 6 0.54 9.00 12.41
N PHE A 7 0.92 9.41 11.20
CA PHE A 7 1.58 8.56 10.21
C PHE A 7 3.04 8.25 10.56
N ALA A 8 3.74 9.21 11.18
CA ALA A 8 5.16 9.06 11.49
C ALA A 8 5.47 7.81 12.35
N ARG A 9 4.52 7.38 13.21
CA ARG A 9 4.66 6.18 14.05
C ARG A 9 4.73 4.88 13.25
N TYR A 10 4.25 4.87 12.00
CA TYR A 10 4.18 3.70 11.14
C TYR A 10 5.45 3.48 10.30
N LEU A 11 6.27 4.52 10.11
CA LEU A 11 7.55 4.42 9.40
C LEU A 11 8.50 3.36 9.99
N PRO A 12 8.77 3.32 11.32
CA PRO A 12 9.63 2.28 11.88
C PRO A 12 9.00 0.88 11.78
N ILE A 13 7.68 0.77 11.85
CA ILE A 13 6.97 -0.51 11.70
C ILE A 13 7.12 -1.03 10.26
N ALA A 14 6.95 -0.16 9.27
CA ALA A 14 7.14 -0.47 7.86
C ALA A 14 8.55 -0.96 7.55
N GLN A 15 9.58 -0.28 8.08
CA GLN A 15 10.97 -0.74 7.96
C GLN A 15 11.17 -2.14 8.53
N ARG A 16 10.55 -2.46 9.68
CA ARG A 16 10.64 -3.81 10.28
C ARG A 16 9.91 -4.86 9.44
N PHE A 17 8.78 -4.52 8.83
CA PHE A 17 8.05 -5.41 7.93
C PHE A 17 8.88 -5.76 6.69
N LEU A 18 9.51 -4.75 6.08
CA LEU A 18 10.41 -4.91 4.95
C LEU A 18 11.59 -5.81 5.31
N LYS A 19 12.29 -5.52 6.41
CA LYS A 19 13.45 -6.30 6.87
C LYS A 19 13.13 -7.75 7.23
N ARG A 20 11.91 -8.02 7.73
CA ARG A 20 11.47 -9.36 8.17
C ARG A 20 10.75 -10.16 7.07
N GLY A 21 10.65 -9.63 5.85
CA GLY A 21 9.95 -10.31 4.75
C GLY A 21 8.44 -10.49 4.98
N ARG A 22 7.81 -9.63 5.80
CA ARG A 22 6.37 -9.73 6.17
C ARG A 22 5.42 -9.03 5.20
N LEU A 23 5.92 -8.54 4.06
CA LEU A 23 5.11 -7.88 3.03
C LEU A 23 3.92 -8.73 2.53
N PRO A 24 4.07 -10.04 2.24
CA PRO A 24 2.95 -10.88 1.82
C PRO A 24 1.73 -10.83 2.74
N ALA A 25 1.94 -10.87 4.06
CA ALA A 25 0.88 -10.85 5.05
C ALA A 25 0.15 -9.50 5.10
N LEU A 26 0.89 -8.41 4.94
CA LEU A 26 0.32 -7.07 4.86
C LEU A 26 -0.58 -6.93 3.63
N LEU A 27 -0.06 -7.32 2.46
CA LEU A 27 -0.78 -7.20 1.19
C LEU A 27 -2.12 -7.96 1.23
N LEU A 28 -2.13 -9.19 1.73
CA LEU A 28 -3.36 -9.96 1.91
C LEU A 28 -4.39 -9.22 2.77
N ALA A 29 -3.94 -8.62 3.86
CA ALA A 29 -4.82 -7.94 4.80
C ALA A 29 -5.35 -6.60 4.21
N VAL A 30 -4.57 -5.91 3.35
CA VAL A 30 -5.05 -4.77 2.53
C VAL A 30 -6.20 -5.21 1.63
N THR A 31 -6.00 -6.31 0.89
CA THR A 31 -6.98 -6.81 -0.07
C THR A 31 -8.29 -7.20 0.61
N ARG A 32 -8.21 -7.88 1.77
CA ARG A 32 -9.40 -8.25 2.56
C ARG A 32 -10.21 -7.04 3.02
N LYS A 33 -9.55 -5.95 3.44
CA LYS A 33 -10.23 -4.73 3.90
C LYS A 33 -10.83 -3.92 2.74
N SER A 34 -10.19 -3.91 1.57
CA SER A 34 -10.64 -3.15 0.39
C SER A 34 -11.94 -3.67 -0.26
N GLY A 35 -12.32 -4.93 0.01
CA GLY A 35 -13.50 -5.57 -0.57
C GLY A 35 -14.86 -5.19 0.03
N GLY A 36 -14.91 -4.40 1.12
CA GLY A 36 -16.11 -4.28 1.97
C GLY A 36 -16.98 -3.01 1.89
N GLY A 37 -16.74 -2.03 1.00
CA GLY A 37 -17.44 -0.72 1.06
C GLY A 37 -17.79 -0.06 -0.28
N ALA A 38 -18.78 0.85 -0.28
CA ALA A 38 -19.58 1.41 -1.40
C ALA A 38 -18.86 1.99 -2.66
N ARG A 39 -19.67 2.22 -3.71
CA ARG A 39 -19.34 2.64 -5.09
C ARG A 39 -18.47 3.92 -5.24
N SER A 40 -18.38 4.77 -4.20
CA SER A 40 -17.53 5.98 -4.14
C SER A 40 -16.05 5.71 -3.82
N LEU A 41 -15.68 4.47 -3.47
CA LEU A 41 -14.29 4.08 -3.14
C LEU A 41 -13.47 3.65 -4.37
N SER A 42 -13.97 3.83 -5.60
CA SER A 42 -13.33 3.28 -6.82
C SER A 42 -11.90 3.81 -7.05
N SER A 43 -11.70 5.13 -6.92
CA SER A 43 -10.36 5.74 -7.07
C SER A 43 -9.39 5.21 -6.01
N LEU A 44 -9.85 5.05 -4.78
CA LEU A 44 -9.04 4.56 -3.68
C LEU A 44 -8.69 3.08 -3.83
N ARG A 45 -9.60 2.27 -4.38
CA ARG A 45 -9.28 0.89 -4.74
C ARG A 45 -8.21 0.83 -5.82
N SER A 46 -8.29 1.70 -6.82
CA SER A 46 -7.25 1.81 -7.86
C SER A 46 -5.90 2.23 -7.30
N ASP A 47 -5.88 3.23 -6.42
CA ASP A 47 -4.65 3.69 -5.77
C ASP A 47 -4.05 2.59 -4.88
N LEU A 48 -4.87 1.95 -4.04
CA LEU A 48 -4.46 0.80 -3.23
C LEU A 48 -3.96 -0.36 -4.11
N GLY A 49 -4.58 -0.60 -5.26
CA GLY A 49 -4.12 -1.60 -6.24
C GLY A 49 -2.71 -1.30 -6.72
N LEU A 50 -2.44 -0.06 -7.12
CA LEU A 50 -1.11 0.38 -7.55
C LEU A 50 -0.07 0.19 -6.44
N LEU A 51 -0.39 0.62 -5.21
CA LEU A 51 0.52 0.48 -4.07
C LEU A 51 0.82 -1.00 -3.76
N GLN A 52 -0.18 -1.88 -3.88
CA GLN A 52 -0.02 -3.32 -3.71
C GLN A 52 0.87 -3.92 -4.81
N GLU A 53 0.59 -3.63 -6.08
CA GLU A 53 1.38 -4.12 -7.23
C GLU A 53 2.85 -3.71 -7.11
N LEU A 54 3.12 -2.46 -6.71
CA LEU A 54 4.47 -1.97 -6.47
C LEU A 54 5.17 -2.77 -5.38
N CYS A 55 4.49 -3.01 -4.26
CA CYS A 55 5.03 -3.82 -3.18
C CYS A 55 5.27 -5.28 -3.61
N VAL A 56 4.42 -5.85 -4.47
CA VAL A 56 4.61 -7.21 -5.01
C VAL A 56 5.81 -7.25 -5.94
N ALA A 57 5.92 -6.33 -6.90
CA ALA A 57 7.04 -6.24 -7.82
C ALA A 57 8.37 -6.04 -7.07
N TRP A 58 8.35 -5.19 -6.04
CA TRP A 58 9.48 -5.03 -5.15
C TRP A 58 9.75 -6.29 -4.32
N TRP A 59 8.74 -6.96 -3.77
CA TRP A 59 8.99 -8.19 -3.02
C TRP A 59 9.59 -9.31 -3.89
N ARG A 60 9.11 -9.46 -5.13
CA ARG A 60 9.54 -10.50 -6.08
C ARG A 60 10.90 -10.28 -6.72
N GLY A 61 11.41 -9.05 -6.75
CA GLY A 61 12.67 -8.76 -7.46
C GLY A 61 12.50 -8.03 -8.78
N SER A 62 11.30 -8.04 -9.38
CA SER A 62 11.07 -7.52 -10.73
C SER A 62 11.18 -6.01 -10.83
N TYR A 63 10.94 -5.28 -9.72
CA TYR A 63 11.12 -3.83 -9.67
C TYR A 63 11.99 -3.39 -8.48
N ARG A 64 13.06 -2.65 -8.75
CA ARG A 64 14.00 -2.11 -7.73
C ARG A 64 14.28 -0.62 -7.88
N ALA A 65 13.82 0.00 -8.95
CA ALA A 65 14.04 1.39 -9.28
C ALA A 65 13.09 2.31 -8.49
N ILE A 66 13.19 2.27 -7.15
CA ILE A 66 12.37 3.07 -6.25
C ILE A 66 13.21 3.67 -5.13
N ASN A 67 12.91 4.91 -4.75
CA ASN A 67 13.49 5.53 -3.56
C ASN A 67 13.13 4.71 -2.30
N PRO A 68 14.10 4.30 -1.46
CA PRO A 68 13.83 3.54 -0.24
C PRO A 68 12.86 4.25 0.73
N GLN A 69 12.88 5.58 0.78
CA GLN A 69 11.95 6.35 1.61
C GLN A 69 10.51 6.26 1.06
N ALA A 70 10.34 6.26 -0.27
CA ALA A 70 9.05 6.07 -0.91
C ALA A 70 8.47 4.71 -0.57
N LEU A 71 9.29 3.65 -0.71
CA LEU A 71 8.88 2.30 -0.37
C LEU A 71 8.43 2.18 1.09
N VAL A 72 9.21 2.74 2.03
CA VAL A 72 8.85 2.73 3.46
C VAL A 72 7.54 3.48 3.70
N ALA A 73 7.34 4.64 3.07
CA ALA A 73 6.12 5.43 3.21
C ALA A 73 4.89 4.72 2.63
N ILE A 74 5.04 4.07 1.48
CA ILE A 74 3.98 3.27 0.86
C ILE A 74 3.58 2.11 1.78
N VAL A 75 4.56 1.35 2.28
CA VAL A 75 4.30 0.24 3.21
C VAL A 75 3.70 0.73 4.52
N ALA A 76 4.13 1.88 5.04
CA ALA A 76 3.53 2.51 6.21
C ALA A 76 2.07 2.90 5.97
N GLY A 77 1.74 3.43 4.79
CA GLY A 77 0.36 3.75 4.39
C GLY A 77 -0.51 2.52 4.29
N LEU A 78 0.01 1.41 3.77
CA LEU A 78 -0.69 0.14 3.73
C LEU A 78 -0.89 -0.45 5.14
N ILE A 79 0.11 -0.36 6.04
CA ILE A 79 -0.05 -0.80 7.44
C ILE A 79 -1.11 0.05 8.15
N TYR A 80 -1.06 1.36 7.95
CA TYR A 80 -2.07 2.29 8.48
C TYR A 80 -3.47 1.85 8.07
N PHE A 81 -3.65 1.64 6.76
CA PHE A 81 -4.92 1.20 6.19
C PHE A 81 -5.41 -0.12 6.79
N VAL A 82 -4.53 -1.06 7.15
CA VAL A 82 -4.93 -2.42 7.55
C VAL A 82 -5.01 -2.65 9.05
N SER A 83 -4.33 -1.83 9.84
CA SER A 83 -4.30 -1.98 11.30
C SER A 83 -5.72 -2.04 11.87
N PRO A 84 -6.12 -3.13 12.55
CA PRO A 84 -7.45 -3.22 13.12
C PRO A 84 -7.67 -2.38 14.39
N LEU A 85 -6.63 -1.73 14.96
CA LEU A 85 -6.65 -1.36 16.39
C LEU A 85 -5.90 -0.11 16.90
N ASP A 86 -5.20 0.74 16.13
CA ASP A 86 -4.40 1.85 16.75
C ASP A 86 -4.47 3.16 15.94
N ALA A 87 -4.92 4.31 16.46
CA ALA A 87 -4.76 4.80 17.81
C ALA A 87 -5.57 6.09 18.08
N LEU A 88 -6.90 5.96 18.08
CA LEU A 88 -7.80 6.93 18.70
C LEU A 88 -8.80 6.13 19.55
N PRO A 89 -8.81 6.29 20.88
CA PRO A 89 -9.91 5.83 21.72
C PRO A 89 -11.12 6.78 21.56
N ASP A 90 -11.54 7.02 20.31
CA ASP A 90 -12.75 7.76 20.00
C ASP A 90 -13.36 7.18 18.71
N PHE A 91 -14.18 6.16 18.91
CA PHE A 91 -15.30 5.89 18.01
C PHE A 91 -16.23 7.10 18.04
N ILE A 92 -15.92 8.14 17.27
CA ILE A 92 -16.95 9.07 16.81
C ILE A 92 -17.54 8.45 15.53
N PRO A 93 -18.78 7.95 15.57
CA PRO A 93 -19.46 7.47 14.36
C PRO A 93 -19.48 8.61 13.33
N GLY A 94 -18.80 8.44 12.19
CA GLY A 94 -18.82 9.40 11.08
C GLY A 94 -17.49 10.06 10.69
N LEU A 95 -16.40 9.91 11.45
CA LEU A 95 -15.10 10.59 11.15
C LEU A 95 -13.95 9.66 10.71
N GLY A 96 -14.03 8.35 10.98
CA GLY A 96 -12.90 7.43 10.79
C GLY A 96 -12.43 7.22 9.34
N LEU A 97 -13.27 7.44 8.33
CA LEU A 97 -12.85 7.29 6.93
C LEU A 97 -11.91 8.41 6.46
N VAL A 98 -12.05 9.63 7.01
CA VAL A 98 -11.41 10.83 6.43
C VAL A 98 -9.89 10.82 6.62
N ASP A 99 -9.41 10.28 7.73
CA ASP A 99 -7.98 10.27 8.06
C ASP A 99 -7.18 9.22 7.26
N ASP A 100 -7.77 8.05 7.00
CA ASP A 100 -7.20 7.02 6.09
C ASP A 100 -7.00 7.58 4.67
N LEU A 101 -7.97 8.36 4.19
CA LEU A 101 -7.90 9.03 2.89
C LEU A 101 -6.82 10.11 2.86
N ALA A 102 -6.63 10.84 3.96
CA ALA A 102 -5.61 11.86 4.07
C ALA A 102 -4.19 11.26 4.01
N VAL A 103 -3.97 10.11 4.65
CA VAL A 103 -2.69 9.37 4.57
C VAL A 103 -2.42 8.88 3.15
N LEU A 104 -3.40 8.23 2.51
CA LEU A 104 -3.24 7.77 1.13
C LEU A 104 -3.01 8.95 0.17
N ALA A 105 -3.81 10.01 0.26
CA ALA A 105 -3.63 11.21 -0.55
C ALA A 105 -2.25 11.86 -0.34
N TRP A 106 -1.75 11.87 0.90
CA TRP A 106 -0.41 12.35 1.20
C TRP A 106 0.68 11.47 0.57
N VAL A 107 0.55 10.13 0.61
CA VAL A 107 1.48 9.20 -0.05
C VAL A 107 1.48 9.42 -1.55
N MET A 108 0.29 9.45 -2.16
CA MET A 108 0.11 9.66 -3.61
C MET A 108 0.71 10.98 -4.07
N LYS A 109 0.54 12.06 -3.31
CA LYS A 109 1.08 13.38 -3.65
C LYS A 109 2.58 13.48 -3.40
N THR A 110 3.07 12.95 -2.29
CA THR A 110 4.49 13.04 -1.91
C THR A 110 5.37 12.20 -2.83
N TRP A 111 4.88 11.02 -3.21
CA TRP A 111 5.64 10.04 -3.99
C TRP A 111 5.08 9.85 -5.41
N GLY A 112 4.31 10.82 -5.91
CA GLY A 112 3.68 10.75 -7.22
C GLY A 112 4.65 10.45 -8.36
N GLY A 113 5.87 11.02 -8.33
CA GLY A 113 6.90 10.73 -9.33
C GLY A 113 7.39 9.27 -9.31
N GLU A 114 7.56 8.68 -8.12
CA GLU A 114 7.94 7.26 -7.97
C GLU A 114 6.81 6.33 -8.41
N LEU A 115 5.57 6.70 -8.08
CA LEU A 115 4.38 5.96 -8.48
C LEU A 115 4.15 6.02 -9.99
N GLU A 116 4.42 7.16 -10.61
CA GLU A 116 4.34 7.32 -12.07
C GLU A 116 5.44 6.51 -12.76
N ALA A 117 6.67 6.55 -12.25
CA ALA A 117 7.77 5.71 -12.76
C ALA A 117 7.42 4.22 -12.68
N PHE A 118 6.80 3.78 -11.57
CA PHE A 118 6.29 2.42 -11.45
C PHE A 118 5.17 2.12 -12.44
N ARG A 119 4.19 3.03 -12.63
CA ARG A 119 3.11 2.89 -13.63
C ARG A 119 3.69 2.70 -15.03
N THR A 120 4.61 3.57 -15.45
CA THR A 120 5.26 3.48 -16.75
C THR A 120 6.01 2.16 -16.91
N TRP A 121 6.77 1.73 -15.89
CA TRP A 121 7.47 0.46 -15.92
C TRP A 121 6.51 -0.72 -16.05
N ARG A 122 5.45 -0.76 -15.23
CA ARG A 122 4.41 -1.79 -15.22
C ARG A 122 3.72 -1.90 -16.58
N ASP A 123 3.37 -0.76 -17.15
CA ASP A 123 2.65 -0.66 -18.42
C ASP A 123 3.55 -0.93 -19.64
N ALA A 124 4.87 -1.08 -19.44
CA ALA A 124 5.82 -1.57 -20.43
C ALA A 124 6.10 -3.08 -20.30
N GLN A 125 5.68 -3.73 -19.21
CA GLN A 125 5.91 -5.17 -19.04
C GLN A 125 4.98 -6.01 -19.92
N ASP A 126 5.39 -7.23 -20.21
CA ASP A 126 4.57 -8.22 -20.90
C ASP A 126 3.39 -8.69 -20.01
N ARG A 127 2.46 -9.44 -20.61
CA ARG A 127 1.25 -9.91 -19.93
C ARG A 127 1.57 -10.83 -18.75
N GLU A 128 2.57 -11.69 -18.85
CA GLU A 128 2.92 -12.65 -17.79
C GLU A 128 3.41 -11.90 -16.55
N THR A 129 4.34 -10.95 -16.74
CA THR A 129 4.85 -10.14 -15.63
C THR A 129 3.75 -9.30 -14.98
N ARG A 130 2.85 -8.70 -15.77
CA ARG A 130 1.71 -7.94 -15.22
C ARG A 130 0.76 -8.82 -14.41
N GLU A 131 0.46 -10.02 -14.90
CA GLU A 131 -0.35 -10.98 -14.16
C GLU A 131 0.34 -11.44 -12.87
N ALA A 132 1.66 -11.66 -12.91
CA ALA A 132 2.43 -12.08 -11.74
C ALA A 132 2.46 -11.02 -10.62
N ILE A 133 2.54 -9.73 -10.96
CA ILE A 133 2.52 -8.64 -9.97
C ILE A 133 1.10 -8.28 -9.50
N ALA A 134 0.07 -8.51 -10.33
CA ALA A 134 -1.33 -8.39 -9.93
C ALA A 134 -1.76 -9.53 -8.99
N LYS A 135 -1.14 -10.72 -9.12
CA LYS A 135 -1.33 -11.86 -8.22
C LYS A 135 -0.62 -11.61 -6.88
N LEU A 136 -1.42 -11.51 -5.83
CA LEU A 136 -0.93 -11.32 -4.48
C LEU A 136 -0.12 -12.54 -3.99
N PRO A 137 0.93 -12.34 -3.17
CA PRO A 137 1.88 -13.38 -2.76
C PRO A 137 1.28 -14.62 -2.09
N VAL A 138 0.07 -14.53 -1.55
CA VAL A 138 -0.57 -15.63 -0.81
C VAL A 138 -1.26 -16.62 -1.75
N ALA A 139 -1.58 -16.21 -2.98
CA ALA A 139 -2.14 -17.11 -3.98
C ALA A 139 -1.13 -18.17 -4.49
N GLU A 140 0.17 -17.97 -4.24
CA GLU A 140 1.24 -18.86 -4.73
C GLU A 140 1.57 -20.02 -3.78
N ARG A 141 1.00 -20.03 -2.57
CA ARG A 141 1.17 -21.15 -1.62
C ARG A 141 -0.13 -21.93 -1.45
N VAL A 142 -0.64 -22.50 -2.53
CA VAL A 142 -1.48 -23.70 -2.51
C VAL A 142 -1.20 -24.50 -3.78
N THR A 143 -0.08 -25.23 -3.79
CA THR A 143 0.13 -26.49 -4.51
C THR A 143 1.34 -27.18 -3.92
#